data_AF-A0A143G6C7-F1
#
_entry.id   AF-A0A143G6C7-F1
#
_cell.length_a   1.000
_cell.length_b   1.000
_cell.length_c   1.000
_cell.angle_alpha   90.00
_cell.angle_beta   90.00
_cell.angle_gamma   90.00
#
_symmetry.space_group_name_H-M   'P 1'
#
loop_
_entity.id
_entity.type
_entity.pdbx_description
1 polymer ?
#
loop_
_entity_poly.entity_id
_entity_poly.type
_entity_poly.pdbx_seq_one_letter_code
_entity_poly.pdbx_strand_id
1 'polypeptide(L)'
;MAAKYYVTLTDYGSSLIAQAHNVVSIQLTAMVIGDANNQPYEPIDQKNRTTLVNERARVPIQSVQIEGQIARVSATLEAHIGGFNMHEYGFIDTTGQLVYIANFHGAYKPIISEGAGGELEIVTDIKADAGAQVLIQIDSNVVTANKQWVLDQLNSIKELMLSRHDIAVGDPFITTLLFNNSDEVAEHKGYGSWQKYGDGHALVSRALDSNEEAPTFMKIMGSTGGKFKHQLTIEELPKHRLPIDATTSDSGGSARPSFNFTTDAPANLKTEEIGADQAHNIVQKSIVIDVWIRTT
;
A
#
# COMPACT_ATOMS: atom_id res chain seq x y z
N MET A 1 -34.65 -36.58 12.00
CA MET A 1 -34.95 -36.27 13.42
C MET A 1 -34.96 -34.75 13.55
N ALA A 2 -36.00 -34.17 14.17
CA ALA A 2 -36.02 -32.74 14.45
C ALA A 2 -34.93 -32.40 15.47
N ALA A 3 -34.25 -31.27 15.30
CA ALA A 3 -33.25 -30.79 16.26
C ALA A 3 -33.93 -30.47 17.60
N LYS A 4 -33.27 -30.79 18.72
CA LYS A 4 -33.80 -30.56 20.07
C LYS A 4 -33.88 -29.06 20.42
N TYR A 5 -32.90 -28.29 19.92
CA TYR A 5 -32.86 -26.83 20.03
C TYR A 5 -32.81 -26.26 18.63
N TYR A 6 -33.68 -25.30 18.34
CA TYR A 6 -33.86 -24.75 17.02
C TYR A 6 -34.40 -23.33 17.08
N VAL A 7 -34.17 -22.59 15.99
CA VAL A 7 -34.76 -21.30 15.70
C VAL A 7 -35.83 -21.48 14.63
N THR A 8 -36.96 -20.78 14.76
CA THR A 8 -38.04 -20.78 13.78
C THR A 8 -38.55 -19.36 13.56
N LEU A 9 -39.21 -19.16 12.43
CA LEU A 9 -39.85 -17.89 12.09
C LEU A 9 -41.17 -17.73 12.84
N THR A 10 -41.43 -16.52 13.30
CA THR A 10 -42.77 -16.12 13.75
C THR A 10 -43.67 -15.86 12.54
N ASP A 11 -44.98 -15.74 12.76
CA ASP A 11 -45.94 -15.36 11.72
C ASP A 11 -45.61 -13.96 11.18
N TYR A 12 -45.19 -13.06 12.07
CA TYR A 12 -44.69 -11.74 11.70
C TYR A 12 -43.43 -11.81 10.84
N GLY A 13 -42.40 -12.55 11.28
CA GLY A 13 -41.17 -12.73 10.52
C GLY A 13 -41.40 -13.40 9.17
N SER A 14 -42.31 -14.38 9.11
CA SER A 14 -42.71 -15.02 7.85
C SER A 14 -43.38 -14.02 6.89
N SER A 15 -44.24 -13.14 7.41
CA SER A 15 -44.86 -12.08 6.62
C SER A 15 -43.86 -11.04 6.14
N LEU A 16 -42.86 -10.70 6.96
CA LEU A 16 -41.76 -9.81 6.59
C LEU A 16 -40.90 -10.42 5.49
N ILE A 17 -40.53 -11.70 5.60
CA ILE A 17 -39.77 -12.41 4.55
C ILE A 17 -40.57 -12.49 3.26
N ALA A 18 -41.88 -12.74 3.33
CA ALA A 18 -42.73 -12.77 2.15
C ALA A 18 -42.84 -11.40 1.45
N GLN A 19 -42.78 -10.30 2.23
CA GLN A 19 -42.78 -8.93 1.71
C GLN A 19 -41.39 -8.45 1.26
N ALA A 20 -40.34 -9.01 1.84
CA ALA A 20 -38.94 -8.79 1.48
C ALA A 20 -38.65 -9.44 0.12
N HIS A 21 -39.09 -8.77 -0.95
CA HIS A 21 -38.56 -9.01 -2.30
C HIS A 21 -37.07 -8.60 -2.34
N ASN A 22 -36.30 -9.08 -3.34
CA ASN A 22 -34.85 -8.89 -3.58
C ASN A 22 -34.22 -7.48 -3.32
N VAL A 23 -34.99 -6.47 -2.94
CA VAL A 23 -34.59 -5.08 -2.69
C VAL A 23 -34.66 -4.70 -1.19
N VAL A 24 -35.47 -5.38 -0.36
CA VAL A 24 -35.67 -5.01 1.05
C VAL A 24 -35.06 -6.07 1.96
N SER A 25 -33.96 -5.73 2.63
CA SER A 25 -33.36 -6.55 3.67
C SER A 25 -34.12 -6.42 4.99
N ILE A 26 -34.23 -7.52 5.73
CA ILE A 26 -34.74 -7.54 7.09
C ILE A 26 -33.61 -7.12 8.01
N GLN A 27 -33.81 -6.01 8.69
CA GLN A 27 -32.85 -5.49 9.66
C GLN A 27 -33.18 -6.04 11.04
N LEU A 28 -32.29 -6.89 11.56
CA LEU A 28 -32.36 -7.35 12.95
C LEU A 28 -31.56 -6.39 13.82
N THR A 29 -32.15 -5.92 14.92
CA THR A 29 -31.55 -4.89 15.79
C THR A 29 -30.98 -5.48 17.08
N ALA A 30 -31.72 -6.37 17.73
CA ALA A 30 -31.35 -6.94 19.01
C ALA A 30 -31.74 -8.40 19.14
N MET A 31 -31.01 -9.12 19.99
CA MET A 31 -31.39 -10.42 20.52
C MET A 31 -32.07 -10.22 21.87
N VAL A 32 -33.27 -10.76 22.01
CA VAL A 32 -34.02 -10.82 23.27
C VAL A 32 -33.87 -12.20 23.87
N ILE A 33 -33.69 -12.29 25.19
CA ILE A 33 -33.51 -13.54 25.93
C ILE A 33 -34.51 -13.57 27.09
N GLY A 34 -35.12 -14.74 27.31
CA GLY A 34 -36.13 -14.94 28.33
C GLY A 34 -36.00 -16.27 29.07
N ASP A 35 -36.70 -16.35 30.19
CA ASP A 35 -36.73 -17.55 31.04
C ASP A 35 -37.97 -18.42 30.79
N ALA A 36 -38.89 -18.01 29.92
CA ALA A 36 -40.15 -18.70 29.65
C ALA A 36 -40.92 -19.14 30.93
N ASN A 37 -40.85 -18.34 32.00
CA ASN A 37 -41.38 -18.68 33.33
C ASN A 37 -40.80 -19.99 33.92
N ASN A 38 -39.53 -20.27 33.63
CA ASN A 38 -38.80 -21.50 33.98
C ASN A 38 -39.47 -22.79 33.46
N GLN A 39 -40.20 -22.71 32.36
CA GLN A 39 -40.78 -23.87 31.69
C GLN A 39 -40.03 -24.18 30.38
N PRO A 40 -39.92 -25.45 29.97
CA PRO A 40 -39.43 -25.81 28.65
C PRO A 40 -40.23 -25.07 27.57
N TYR A 41 -39.52 -24.39 26.69
CA TYR A 41 -40.10 -23.59 25.63
C TYR A 41 -40.07 -24.35 24.29
N GLU A 42 -41.22 -24.48 23.64
CA GLU A 42 -41.32 -25.04 22.28
C GLU A 42 -41.75 -23.95 21.30
N PRO A 43 -40.83 -23.47 20.42
CA PRO A 43 -41.10 -22.35 19.53
C PRO A 43 -42.19 -22.61 18.50
N ILE A 44 -42.40 -23.87 18.10
CA ILE A 44 -43.35 -24.24 17.04
C ILE A 44 -44.81 -23.95 17.40
N ASP A 45 -45.16 -24.01 18.68
CA ASP A 45 -46.52 -23.79 19.18
C ASP A 45 -46.83 -22.30 19.42
N GLN A 46 -45.82 -21.43 19.26
CA GLN A 46 -45.90 -20.02 19.66
C GLN A 46 -45.46 -19.06 18.55
N LYS A 47 -45.62 -19.46 17.29
CA LYS A 47 -45.25 -18.64 16.11
C LYS A 47 -46.04 -17.34 15.99
N ASN A 48 -47.24 -17.28 16.56
CA ASN A 48 -48.10 -16.08 16.55
C ASN A 48 -47.62 -14.95 17.46
N ARG A 49 -46.56 -15.16 18.24
CA ARG A 49 -46.06 -14.17 19.19
C ARG A 49 -45.19 -13.12 18.53
N THR A 50 -45.36 -11.88 18.98
CA THR A 50 -44.53 -10.73 18.62
C THR A 50 -43.53 -10.35 19.72
N THR A 51 -43.60 -11.02 20.88
CA THR A 51 -42.74 -10.84 22.06
C THR A 51 -42.51 -12.19 22.74
N LEU A 52 -41.41 -12.32 23.49
CA LEU A 52 -41.10 -13.52 24.29
C LEU A 52 -42.16 -13.78 25.38
N VAL A 53 -42.17 -14.98 25.97
CA VAL A 53 -43.04 -15.31 27.11
C VAL A 53 -42.70 -14.45 28.32
N ASN A 54 -41.41 -14.36 28.63
CA ASN A 54 -40.89 -13.53 29.70
C ASN A 54 -39.49 -13.02 29.34
N GLU A 55 -39.42 -11.86 28.67
CA GLU A 55 -38.16 -11.20 28.34
C GLU A 55 -37.44 -10.75 29.62
N ARG A 56 -36.19 -11.20 29.79
CA ARG A 56 -35.33 -10.87 30.93
C ARG A 56 -34.15 -9.99 30.53
N ALA A 57 -33.71 -10.09 29.28
CA ALA A 57 -32.59 -9.32 28.76
C ALA A 57 -32.78 -9.00 27.28
N ARG A 58 -32.18 -7.89 26.88
CA ARG A 58 -32.08 -7.44 25.48
C ARG A 58 -30.66 -6.99 25.23
N VAL A 59 -30.03 -7.54 24.20
CA VAL A 59 -28.67 -7.21 23.80
C VAL A 59 -28.60 -6.89 22.31
N PRO A 60 -27.80 -5.90 21.89
CA PRO A 60 -27.66 -5.61 20.47
C PRO A 60 -27.01 -6.80 19.75
N ILE A 61 -27.37 -6.99 18.48
CA ILE A 61 -26.72 -7.99 17.62
C ILE A 61 -25.33 -7.46 17.26
N GLN A 62 -24.30 -8.31 17.42
CA GLN A 62 -22.91 -7.92 17.19
C GLN A 62 -22.44 -8.24 15.78
N SER A 63 -22.82 -9.40 15.23
CA SER A 63 -22.39 -9.82 13.89
C SER A 63 -23.45 -10.67 13.19
N VAL A 64 -23.59 -10.46 11.88
CA VAL A 64 -24.37 -11.26 10.95
C VAL A 64 -23.44 -11.54 9.79
N GLN A 65 -23.05 -12.80 9.65
CA GLN A 65 -22.24 -13.29 8.55
C GLN A 65 -23.13 -14.13 7.65
N ILE A 66 -23.16 -13.81 6.35
CA ILE A 66 -23.97 -14.54 5.38
C ILE A 66 -23.04 -15.37 4.51
N GLU A 67 -23.19 -16.69 4.58
CA GLU A 67 -22.45 -17.66 3.78
C GLU A 67 -23.46 -18.50 2.96
N GLY A 68 -23.70 -18.07 1.72
CA GLY A 68 -24.66 -18.71 0.84
C GLY A 68 -26.10 -18.60 1.35
N GLN A 69 -26.67 -19.70 1.85
CA GLN A 69 -28.04 -19.76 2.38
C GLN A 69 -28.10 -19.78 3.91
N ILE A 70 -26.98 -19.54 4.58
CA ILE A 70 -26.88 -19.52 6.05
C ILE A 70 -26.50 -18.11 6.49
N ALA A 71 -27.30 -17.52 7.38
CA ALA A 71 -26.90 -16.35 8.16
C ALA A 71 -26.52 -16.78 9.57
N ARG A 72 -25.26 -16.56 9.92
CA ARG A 72 -24.74 -16.72 11.27
C ARG A 72 -24.89 -15.42 12.03
N VAL A 73 -25.78 -15.39 13.01
CA VAL A 73 -26.05 -14.24 13.87
C VAL A 73 -25.42 -14.46 15.23
N SER A 74 -24.61 -13.52 15.73
CA SER A 74 -24.05 -13.58 17.07
C SER A 74 -24.42 -12.35 17.90
N ALA A 75 -24.67 -12.61 19.18
CA ALA A 75 -24.89 -11.58 20.18
C ALA A 75 -24.32 -12.05 21.53
N THR A 76 -23.72 -11.12 22.27
CA THR A 76 -23.07 -11.42 23.54
C THR A 76 -23.85 -10.80 24.68
N LEU A 77 -24.15 -11.61 25.69
CA LEU A 77 -24.64 -11.16 26.97
C LEU A 77 -23.45 -10.81 27.87
N GLU A 78 -23.33 -9.53 28.19
CA GLU A 78 -22.30 -9.01 29.09
C GLU A 78 -22.36 -9.68 30.49
N ALA A 79 -21.27 -9.57 31.24
CA ALA A 79 -21.12 -10.22 32.54
C ALA A 79 -22.11 -9.73 33.62
N HIS A 80 -22.74 -8.57 33.43
CA HIS A 80 -23.71 -7.99 34.36
C HIS A 80 -25.17 -8.38 34.03
N ILE A 81 -25.41 -9.00 32.88
CA ILE A 81 -26.75 -9.38 32.39
C ILE A 81 -26.97 -10.86 32.66
N GLY A 82 -27.76 -11.23 33.66
CA GLY A 82 -27.99 -12.63 34.03
C GLY A 82 -28.86 -12.77 35.28
N GLY A 83 -28.66 -13.84 36.05
CA GLY A 83 -29.45 -14.18 37.23
C GLY A 83 -30.77 -14.89 36.90
N PHE A 84 -30.86 -15.52 35.72
CA PHE A 84 -32.04 -16.27 35.27
C PHE A 84 -31.63 -17.46 34.39
N ASN A 85 -32.52 -18.45 34.27
CA ASN A 85 -32.36 -19.57 33.35
C ASN A 85 -32.79 -19.15 31.95
N MET A 86 -31.97 -19.39 30.94
CA MET A 86 -32.33 -19.07 29.55
C MET A 86 -33.08 -20.24 28.94
N HIS A 87 -34.35 -20.04 28.65
CA HIS A 87 -35.22 -21.05 28.03
C HIS A 87 -35.69 -20.65 26.64
N GLU A 88 -35.78 -19.35 26.37
CA GLU A 88 -36.17 -18.79 25.08
C GLU A 88 -35.23 -17.65 24.69
N TYR A 89 -35.03 -17.47 23.41
CA TYR A 89 -34.41 -16.28 22.85
C TYR A 89 -34.97 -16.01 21.46
N GLY A 90 -34.76 -14.81 20.95
CA GLY A 90 -35.21 -14.45 19.62
C GLY A 90 -34.56 -13.19 19.11
N PHE A 91 -34.82 -12.88 17.84
CA PHE A 91 -34.29 -11.69 17.19
C PHE A 91 -35.43 -10.74 16.84
N ILE A 92 -35.27 -9.48 17.21
CA ILE A 92 -36.24 -8.42 16.92
C ILE A 92 -35.76 -7.51 15.79
N ASP A 93 -36.70 -6.91 15.08
CA ASP A 93 -36.45 -5.96 14.01
C ASP A 93 -36.41 -4.50 14.50
N THR A 94 -36.42 -3.54 13.57
CA THR A 94 -36.48 -2.10 13.86
C THR A 94 -37.82 -1.65 14.44
N THR A 95 -38.90 -2.40 14.21
CA THR A 95 -40.22 -2.14 14.83
C THR A 95 -40.34 -2.71 16.25
N GLY A 96 -39.34 -3.47 16.70
CA GLY A 96 -39.30 -4.11 18.01
C GLY A 96 -40.14 -5.38 18.10
N GLN A 97 -40.55 -5.94 16.96
CA GLN A 97 -41.34 -7.15 16.87
C GLN A 97 -40.43 -8.37 16.65
N LEU A 98 -40.82 -9.50 17.25
CA LEU A 98 -40.08 -10.75 17.15
C LEU A 98 -40.17 -11.34 15.72
N VAL A 99 -39.03 -11.46 15.05
CA VAL A 99 -38.91 -12.05 13.70
C VAL A 99 -38.62 -13.53 13.79
N TYR A 100 -37.67 -13.89 14.66
CA TYR A 100 -37.21 -15.25 14.89
C TYR A 100 -37.32 -15.58 16.36
N ILE A 101 -37.68 -16.82 16.63
CA ILE A 101 -37.86 -17.33 17.98
C ILE A 101 -37.22 -18.70 18.12
N ALA A 102 -36.51 -18.91 19.22
CA ALA A 102 -35.70 -20.09 19.47
C ALA A 102 -35.83 -20.57 20.91
N ASN A 103 -35.61 -21.86 21.11
CA ASN A 103 -35.51 -22.45 22.44
C ASN A 103 -34.05 -22.68 22.85
N PHE A 104 -33.83 -22.66 24.15
CA PHE A 104 -32.53 -22.92 24.76
C PHE A 104 -32.62 -23.96 25.87
N HIS A 105 -31.49 -24.53 26.25
CA HIS A 105 -31.44 -25.71 27.11
C HIS A 105 -31.71 -25.46 28.59
N GLY A 106 -32.12 -24.25 29.00
CA GLY A 106 -32.36 -23.91 30.40
C GLY A 106 -31.06 -23.68 31.17
N ALA A 107 -30.06 -23.07 30.54
CA ALA A 107 -28.79 -22.77 31.21
C ALA A 107 -28.95 -21.57 32.13
N TYR A 108 -28.48 -21.69 33.37
CA TYR A 108 -28.38 -20.55 34.27
C TYR A 108 -27.17 -19.69 33.89
N LYS A 109 -27.38 -18.39 33.65
CA LYS A 109 -26.28 -17.43 33.46
C LYS A 109 -26.09 -16.64 34.77
N PRO A 110 -25.02 -16.90 35.54
CA PRO A 110 -24.77 -16.17 36.78
C PRO A 110 -24.25 -14.76 36.50
N ILE A 111 -24.43 -13.86 37.47
CA ILE A 111 -23.90 -12.48 37.43
C ILE A 111 -22.79 -12.29 38.47
N ILE A 112 -21.88 -11.35 38.22
CA ILE A 112 -20.71 -11.08 39.08
C ILE A 112 -21.10 -10.92 40.57
N SER A 113 -22.27 -10.35 40.88
CA SER A 113 -22.75 -10.19 42.27
C SER A 113 -23.05 -11.51 42.99
N GLU A 114 -23.28 -12.60 42.26
CA GLU A 114 -23.49 -13.94 42.80
C GLU A 114 -22.15 -14.67 43.05
N GLY A 115 -21.02 -14.00 42.85
CA GLY A 115 -19.67 -14.56 43.06
C GLY A 115 -19.13 -15.35 41.88
N ALA A 116 -19.89 -15.48 40.79
CA ALA A 116 -19.47 -16.08 39.53
C ALA A 116 -20.08 -15.29 38.37
N GLY A 117 -19.32 -14.98 37.33
CA GLY A 117 -19.83 -14.21 36.20
C GLY A 117 -18.91 -14.28 34.99
N GLY A 118 -19.46 -14.00 33.82
CA GLY A 118 -18.73 -14.03 32.56
C GLY A 118 -19.62 -13.61 31.41
N GLU A 119 -19.00 -13.23 30.32
CA GLU A 119 -19.71 -12.98 29.06
C GLU A 119 -20.20 -14.31 28.47
N LEU A 120 -21.35 -14.28 27.80
CA LEU A 120 -21.87 -15.44 27.09
C LEU A 120 -22.22 -15.01 25.67
N GLU A 121 -21.52 -15.56 24.70
CA GLU A 121 -21.86 -15.39 23.28
C GLU A 121 -22.85 -16.48 22.85
N ILE A 122 -23.96 -16.06 22.23
CA ILE A 122 -24.92 -16.96 21.58
C ILE A 122 -24.76 -16.77 20.07
N VAL A 123 -24.34 -17.83 19.39
CA VAL A 123 -24.19 -17.88 17.93
C VAL A 123 -25.30 -18.75 17.37
N THR A 124 -26.10 -18.21 16.45
CA THR A 124 -27.25 -18.88 15.84
C THR A 124 -27.11 -18.88 14.32
N ASP A 125 -27.11 -20.08 13.72
CA ASP A 125 -27.15 -20.26 12.28
C ASP A 125 -28.60 -20.36 11.80
N ILE A 126 -29.03 -19.37 11.02
CA ILE A 126 -30.35 -19.27 10.40
C ILE A 126 -30.23 -19.71 8.94
N LYS A 127 -30.89 -20.80 8.59
CA LYS A 127 -30.90 -21.34 7.22
C LYS A 127 -32.18 -20.91 6.50
N ALA A 128 -32.06 -20.35 5.29
CA ALA A 128 -33.22 -20.15 4.42
C ALA A 128 -33.66 -21.47 3.75
N ASP A 129 -34.96 -21.57 3.48
CA ASP A 129 -35.51 -22.66 2.67
C ASP A 129 -35.05 -22.56 1.20
N ALA A 130 -35.02 -23.71 0.54
CA ALA A 130 -34.52 -23.83 -0.83
C ALA A 130 -35.31 -22.93 -1.80
N GLY A 131 -34.68 -21.86 -2.26
CA GLY A 131 -35.26 -20.88 -3.19
C GLY A 131 -35.40 -19.46 -2.66
N ALA A 132 -35.18 -19.24 -1.36
CA ALA A 132 -35.15 -17.90 -0.75
C ALA A 132 -33.70 -17.48 -0.45
N GLN A 133 -33.30 -16.28 -0.87
CA GLN A 133 -32.05 -15.69 -0.39
C GLN A 133 -32.24 -15.21 1.05
N VAL A 134 -31.24 -15.42 1.90
CA VAL A 134 -31.24 -14.88 3.26
C VAL A 134 -31.01 -13.37 3.18
N LEU A 135 -32.08 -12.58 3.26
CA LEU A 135 -32.05 -11.13 3.22
C LEU A 135 -31.92 -10.53 4.63
N ILE A 136 -30.89 -10.91 5.40
CA ILE A 136 -30.69 -10.39 6.76
C ILE A 136 -29.54 -9.38 6.74
N GLN A 137 -29.75 -8.17 7.27
CA GLN A 137 -28.70 -7.17 7.44
C GLN A 137 -28.64 -6.68 8.90
N ILE A 138 -27.46 -6.21 9.32
CA ILE A 138 -27.23 -5.51 10.58
C ILE A 138 -27.22 -4.00 10.34
N ASP A 139 -27.67 -3.24 11.34
CA ASP A 139 -27.38 -1.81 11.46
C ASP A 139 -25.90 -1.59 11.83
N SER A 140 -25.13 -1.02 10.89
CA SER A 140 -23.69 -0.75 11.04
C SER A 140 -23.34 0.20 12.20
N ASN A 141 -24.30 0.86 12.84
CA ASN A 141 -24.04 1.83 13.91
C ASN A 141 -23.85 1.20 15.31
N VAL A 142 -24.17 -0.08 15.51
CA VAL A 142 -24.17 -0.72 16.84
C VAL A 142 -23.15 -1.88 16.93
N VAL A 143 -22.27 -2.01 15.94
CA VAL A 143 -21.30 -3.12 15.89
C VAL A 143 -20.16 -2.89 16.86
N THR A 144 -20.16 -3.64 17.97
CA THR A 144 -18.95 -3.85 18.76
C THR A 144 -18.05 -4.82 18.01
N ALA A 145 -16.95 -4.32 17.46
CA ALA A 145 -15.96 -5.18 16.80
C ALA A 145 -15.36 -6.14 17.84
N ASN A 146 -15.40 -7.45 17.56
CA ASN A 146 -14.74 -8.41 18.44
C ASN A 146 -13.22 -8.18 18.41
N LYS A 147 -12.53 -8.46 19.53
CA LYS A 147 -11.09 -8.20 19.66
C LYS A 147 -10.27 -8.93 18.58
N GLN A 148 -10.69 -10.14 18.19
CA GLN A 148 -9.97 -10.95 17.21
C GLN A 148 -10.02 -10.31 15.81
N TRP A 149 -11.18 -9.85 15.37
CA TRP A 149 -11.39 -9.18 14.09
C TRP A 149 -10.56 -7.89 14.01
N VAL A 150 -10.52 -7.11 15.10
CA VAL A 150 -9.66 -5.91 15.15
C VAL A 150 -8.19 -6.28 15.00
N LEU A 151 -7.72 -7.33 15.69
CA LEU A 151 -6.34 -7.80 15.57
C LEU A 151 -6.04 -8.33 14.16
N ASP A 152 -6.96 -9.07 13.55
CA ASP A 152 -6.80 -9.61 12.20
C ASP A 152 -6.73 -8.49 11.16
N GLN A 153 -7.60 -7.48 11.25
CA GLN A 153 -7.55 -6.31 10.38
C GLN A 153 -6.28 -5.48 10.60
N LEU A 154 -5.86 -5.28 11.84
CA LEU A 154 -4.63 -4.55 12.16
C LEU A 154 -3.39 -5.27 11.62
N ASN A 155 -3.33 -6.59 11.76
CA ASN A 155 -2.25 -7.41 11.22
C ASN A 155 -2.22 -7.37 9.68
N SER A 156 -3.39 -7.49 9.04
CA SER A 156 -3.49 -7.35 7.58
C SER A 156 -3.00 -5.99 7.09
N ILE A 157 -3.39 -4.90 7.76
CA ILE A 157 -2.92 -3.54 7.43
C ILE A 157 -1.41 -3.42 7.65
N LYS A 158 -0.88 -3.97 8.74
CA LYS A 158 0.56 -3.96 9.05
C LYS A 158 1.38 -4.70 7.99
N GLU A 159 0.91 -5.87 7.55
CA GLU A 159 1.55 -6.62 6.46
C GLU A 159 1.51 -5.84 5.14
N LEU A 160 0.39 -5.20 4.84
CA LEU A 160 0.24 -4.37 3.65
C LEU A 160 1.19 -3.17 3.68
N MET A 161 1.33 -2.51 4.83
CA MET A 161 2.29 -1.42 5.02
C MET A 161 3.74 -1.88 4.87
N LEU A 162 4.09 -3.04 5.41
CA LEU A 162 5.44 -3.61 5.28
C LEU A 162 5.76 -4.02 3.84
N SER A 163 4.77 -4.45 3.06
CA SER A 163 4.94 -4.82 1.65
C SER A 163 5.08 -3.62 0.70
N ARG A 164 4.75 -2.41 1.17
CA ARG A 164 4.84 -1.20 0.34
C ARG A 164 6.27 -0.68 0.33
N HIS A 165 7.03 -1.16 -0.64
CA HIS A 165 8.32 -0.60 -1.02
C HIS A 165 8.13 0.80 -1.62
N ASP A 166 8.88 1.81 -1.15
CA ASP A 166 8.83 3.18 -1.67
C ASP A 166 9.42 3.32 -3.08
N ILE A 167 10.26 2.37 -3.48
CA ILE A 167 10.98 2.36 -4.76
C ILE A 167 10.67 1.06 -5.51
N ALA A 168 10.16 1.17 -6.74
CA ALA A 168 9.87 0.02 -7.58
C ALA A 168 11.16 -0.60 -8.15
N VAL A 169 11.06 -1.84 -8.62
CA VAL A 169 12.18 -2.50 -9.32
C VAL A 169 12.48 -1.72 -10.60
N GLY A 170 13.75 -1.35 -10.80
CA GLY A 170 14.23 -0.51 -11.89
C GLY A 170 14.33 0.98 -11.57
N ASP A 171 13.74 1.45 -10.47
CA ASP A 171 13.81 2.87 -10.09
C ASP A 171 15.11 3.21 -9.33
N PRO A 172 15.64 4.44 -9.51
CA PRO A 172 16.84 4.88 -8.83
C PRO A 172 16.58 5.33 -7.39
N PHE A 173 17.39 4.83 -6.47
CA PHE A 173 17.61 5.39 -5.15
C PHE A 173 18.81 6.34 -5.18
N ILE A 174 18.57 7.62 -4.96
CA ILE A 174 19.59 8.68 -4.95
C ILE A 174 19.80 9.15 -3.52
N THR A 175 21.05 9.21 -3.07
CA THR A 175 21.40 9.47 -1.68
C THR A 175 22.73 10.20 -1.52
N THR A 176 22.88 10.92 -0.41
CA THR A 176 24.15 11.53 0.01
C THR A 176 24.96 10.60 0.93
N LEU A 177 24.38 9.47 1.34
CA LEU A 177 25.04 8.46 2.14
C LEU A 177 25.94 7.60 1.26
N LEU A 178 27.08 7.21 1.80
CA LEU A 178 28.00 6.28 1.14
C LEU A 178 27.67 4.86 1.57
N PHE A 179 27.37 4.00 0.59
CA PHE A 179 27.22 2.57 0.79
C PHE A 179 28.35 1.83 0.07
N ASN A 180 29.00 0.88 0.74
CA ASN A 180 30.09 0.10 0.16
C ASN A 180 29.60 -1.04 -0.73
N ASN A 181 28.41 -1.57 -0.44
CA ASN A 181 27.85 -2.74 -1.11
C ASN A 181 26.31 -2.69 -1.10
N SER A 182 25.69 -3.62 -1.83
CA SER A 182 24.22 -3.74 -1.91
C SER A 182 23.57 -4.07 -0.57
N ASP A 183 24.26 -4.78 0.31
CA ASP A 183 23.67 -5.27 1.57
C ASP A 183 23.43 -4.10 2.54
N GLU A 184 24.34 -3.14 2.60
CA GLU A 184 24.16 -1.91 3.39
C GLU A 184 22.96 -1.07 2.88
N VAL A 185 22.71 -1.07 1.57
CA VAL A 185 21.54 -0.39 0.98
C VAL A 185 20.24 -1.13 1.35
N ALA A 186 20.26 -2.46 1.25
CA ALA A 186 19.12 -3.29 1.62
C ALA A 186 18.79 -3.17 3.11
N GLU A 187 19.79 -3.09 3.98
CA GLU A 187 19.61 -2.84 5.42
C GLU A 187 19.03 -1.44 5.67
N HIS A 188 19.54 -0.42 4.99
CA HIS A 188 19.02 0.95 5.12
C HIS A 188 17.56 1.09 4.65
N LYS A 189 17.21 0.44 3.54
CA LYS A 189 15.84 0.46 3.00
C LYS A 189 14.90 -0.54 3.69
N GLY A 190 15.45 -1.58 4.29
CA GLY A 190 14.70 -2.68 4.90
C GLY A 190 14.13 -3.67 3.88
N TYR A 191 14.48 -3.55 2.60
CA TYR A 191 13.98 -4.40 1.54
C TYR A 191 14.83 -4.33 0.25
N GLY A 192 14.56 -5.28 -0.65
CA GLY A 192 15.03 -5.28 -2.03
C GLY A 192 16.48 -5.69 -2.21
N SER A 193 16.84 -6.02 -3.45
CA SER A 193 18.25 -6.15 -3.87
C SER A 193 18.64 -4.92 -4.67
N TRP A 194 19.89 -4.47 -4.52
CA TRP A 194 20.34 -3.18 -5.05
C TRP A 194 21.61 -3.36 -5.89
N GLN A 195 21.77 -2.49 -6.88
CA GLN A 195 22.96 -2.46 -7.72
C GLN A 195 23.44 -1.02 -7.90
N LYS A 196 24.74 -0.80 -7.74
CA LYS A 196 25.37 0.51 -7.98
C LYS A 196 25.13 0.94 -9.42
N TYR A 197 24.73 2.19 -9.61
CA TYR A 197 24.46 2.75 -10.94
C TYR A 197 25.20 4.07 -11.15
N GLY A 198 25.71 4.28 -12.36
CA GLY A 198 26.36 5.54 -12.74
C GLY A 198 27.72 5.79 -12.07
N ASP A 199 28.49 4.75 -11.75
CA ASP A 199 29.82 4.91 -11.13
C ASP A 199 30.74 5.80 -11.99
N GLY A 200 31.13 6.96 -11.48
CA GLY A 200 31.91 7.97 -12.20
C GLY A 200 31.18 8.69 -13.35
N HIS A 201 29.86 8.53 -13.48
CA HIS A 201 29.06 9.12 -14.56
C HIS A 201 28.08 10.17 -14.03
N ALA A 202 27.90 11.25 -14.78
CA ALA A 202 26.79 12.17 -14.55
C ALA A 202 25.51 11.58 -15.15
N LEU A 203 24.40 11.67 -14.42
CA LEU A 203 23.09 11.25 -14.94
C LEU A 203 22.54 12.29 -15.92
N VAL A 204 22.16 11.83 -17.10
CA VAL A 204 21.51 12.64 -18.13
C VAL A 204 20.15 12.04 -18.47
N SER A 205 19.15 12.89 -18.65
CA SER A 205 17.84 12.45 -19.12
C SER A 205 17.92 12.00 -20.58
N ARG A 206 17.21 10.93 -20.92
CA ARG A 206 17.11 10.49 -22.32
C ARG A 206 16.49 11.60 -23.18
N ALA A 207 17.18 11.95 -24.26
CA ALA A 207 16.66 12.85 -25.27
C ALA A 207 15.57 12.17 -26.10
N LEU A 208 14.53 12.93 -26.49
CA LEU A 208 13.53 12.46 -27.43
C LEU A 208 14.16 12.30 -28.83
N ASP A 209 13.62 11.39 -29.63
CA ASP A 209 14.14 11.15 -30.99
C ASP A 209 14.03 12.38 -31.88
N SER A 210 13.02 13.23 -31.64
CA SER A 210 12.79 14.51 -32.31
C SER A 210 13.82 15.60 -31.97
N ASN A 211 14.64 15.43 -30.94
CA ASN A 211 15.70 16.38 -30.63
C ASN A 211 16.92 16.09 -31.52
N GLU A 212 17.12 16.91 -32.56
CA GLU A 212 18.23 16.77 -33.51
C GLU A 212 19.58 17.23 -32.92
N GLU A 213 19.58 18.13 -31.94
CA GLU A 213 20.81 18.64 -31.31
C GLU A 213 21.42 17.65 -30.31
N ALA A 214 20.61 16.74 -29.78
CA ALA A 214 21.07 15.77 -28.78
C ALA A 214 22.01 14.72 -29.40
N PRO A 215 23.20 14.50 -28.80
CA PRO A 215 24.10 13.43 -29.22
C PRO A 215 23.43 12.05 -29.19
N THR A 216 23.86 11.15 -30.08
CA THR A 216 23.29 9.79 -30.21
C THR A 216 23.29 9.01 -28.90
N PHE A 217 24.34 9.13 -28.08
CA PHE A 217 24.43 8.41 -26.80
C PHE A 217 23.35 8.83 -25.80
N MET A 218 22.78 10.04 -25.91
CA MET A 218 21.69 10.50 -25.05
C MET A 218 20.31 9.98 -25.50
N LYS A 219 20.19 9.37 -26.67
CA LYS A 219 18.92 8.84 -27.20
C LYS A 219 18.64 7.41 -26.74
N ILE A 220 19.68 6.66 -26.39
CA ILE A 220 19.59 5.24 -26.03
C ILE A 220 19.75 5.09 -24.51
N MET A 221 18.78 4.46 -23.83
CA MET A 221 18.86 4.18 -22.39
C MET A 221 20.09 3.32 -22.07
N GLY A 222 20.83 3.71 -21.02
CA GLY A 222 22.01 2.97 -20.56
C GLY A 222 23.28 3.16 -21.39
N SER A 223 23.23 3.93 -22.49
CA SER A 223 24.44 4.31 -23.20
C SER A 223 25.27 5.31 -22.40
N THR A 224 26.59 5.18 -22.47
CA THR A 224 27.54 6.07 -21.80
C THR A 224 28.20 7.01 -22.80
N GLY A 225 28.66 8.15 -22.31
CA GLY A 225 29.32 9.16 -23.12
C GLY A 225 30.01 10.23 -22.27
N GLY A 226 30.64 11.18 -22.92
CA GLY A 226 31.44 12.23 -22.26
C GLY A 226 32.92 11.86 -22.10
N LYS A 227 33.73 12.84 -21.69
CA LYS A 227 35.16 12.69 -21.43
C LYS A 227 35.54 13.57 -20.23
N PHE A 228 36.55 13.15 -19.46
CA PHE A 228 37.08 13.97 -18.36
C PHE A 228 38.08 15.03 -18.84
N LYS A 229 38.80 14.74 -19.93
CA LYS A 229 39.82 15.64 -20.49
C LYS A 229 39.69 15.74 -22.00
N HIS A 230 40.06 16.89 -22.55
CA HIS A 230 40.16 17.14 -23.98
C HIS A 230 41.52 17.76 -24.34
N GLN A 231 42.11 17.33 -25.44
CA GLN A 231 43.34 17.89 -26.00
C GLN A 231 42.97 18.53 -27.34
N LEU A 232 43.38 19.79 -27.54
CA LEU A 232 43.02 20.55 -28.72
C LEU A 232 43.65 19.94 -29.97
N THR A 233 42.84 19.79 -31.02
CA THR A 233 43.32 19.39 -32.33
C THR A 233 43.61 20.61 -33.21
N ILE A 234 44.39 20.44 -34.27
CA ILE A 234 44.69 21.52 -35.23
C ILE A 234 43.42 22.11 -35.85
N GLU A 235 42.39 21.28 -36.08
CA GLU A 235 41.11 21.71 -36.65
C GLU A 235 40.29 22.60 -35.69
N GLU A 236 40.53 22.49 -34.39
CA GLU A 236 39.86 23.28 -33.35
C GLU A 236 40.56 24.62 -33.09
N LEU A 237 41.76 24.83 -33.64
CA LEU A 237 42.51 26.06 -33.43
C LEU A 237 41.97 27.19 -34.31
N PRO A 238 41.76 28.40 -33.75
CA PRO A 238 41.43 29.57 -34.56
C PRO A 238 42.62 29.95 -35.44
N LYS A 239 42.32 30.53 -36.61
CA LYS A 239 43.35 31.11 -37.50
C LYS A 239 44.10 32.22 -36.76
N HIS A 240 45.42 32.10 -36.67
CA HIS A 240 46.29 33.08 -36.04
C HIS A 240 47.56 33.30 -36.89
N ARG A 241 48.29 34.40 -36.62
CA ARG A 241 49.59 34.70 -37.24
C ARG A 241 50.59 34.99 -36.14
N LEU A 242 51.77 34.40 -36.24
CA LEU A 242 52.88 34.66 -35.32
C LEU A 242 53.87 35.63 -35.96
N PRO A 243 54.36 36.64 -35.21
CA PRO A 243 55.41 37.52 -35.70
C PRO A 243 56.72 36.74 -35.84
N ILE A 244 57.49 37.05 -36.89
CA ILE A 244 58.87 36.57 -37.04
C ILE A 244 59.75 37.76 -36.67
N ASP A 245 60.48 37.67 -35.56
CA ASP A 245 61.47 38.68 -35.19
C ASP A 245 62.79 38.39 -35.93
N ALA A 246 63.16 39.28 -36.84
CA ALA A 246 64.41 39.22 -37.56
C ALA A 246 65.30 40.35 -37.05
N THR A 247 66.02 40.10 -35.95
CA THR A 247 66.98 41.07 -35.40
C THR A 247 68.13 41.27 -36.37
N THR A 248 68.29 42.47 -36.92
CA THR A 248 69.53 42.87 -37.61
C THR A 248 70.46 43.56 -36.61
N SER A 249 71.72 43.14 -36.54
CA SER A 249 72.75 43.89 -35.78
C SER A 249 72.95 45.25 -36.45
N ASP A 250 72.56 46.31 -35.76
CA ASP A 250 72.58 47.69 -36.25
C ASP A 250 74.02 48.15 -36.54
N SER A 251 74.29 48.51 -37.79
CA SER A 251 75.42 49.34 -38.18
C SER A 251 74.93 50.71 -38.65
N GLY A 252 74.20 51.42 -37.78
CA GLY A 252 74.12 52.89 -37.77
C GLY A 252 73.62 53.56 -39.06
N GLY A 253 72.68 52.94 -39.77
CA GLY A 253 72.12 53.52 -41.00
C GLY A 253 70.67 53.12 -41.22
N SER A 254 69.85 54.06 -41.70
CA SER A 254 68.41 53.91 -41.98
C SER A 254 68.04 52.93 -43.13
N ALA A 255 68.86 51.90 -43.36
CA ALA A 255 68.63 50.91 -44.41
C ALA A 255 67.59 49.86 -43.95
N ARG A 256 66.57 49.64 -44.78
CA ARG A 256 65.63 48.53 -44.60
C ARG A 256 66.40 47.19 -44.67
N PRO A 257 66.12 46.22 -43.79
CA PRO A 257 66.81 44.94 -43.80
C PRO A 257 66.59 44.23 -45.14
N SER A 258 67.68 43.94 -45.86
CA SER A 258 67.65 43.13 -47.08
C SER A 258 67.97 41.68 -46.72
N PHE A 259 67.02 40.77 -46.90
CA PHE A 259 67.29 39.33 -46.81
C PHE A 259 67.99 38.88 -48.09
N ASN A 260 69.28 38.57 -48.01
CA ASN A 260 70.05 38.06 -49.15
C ASN A 260 70.04 36.52 -49.12
N PHE A 261 69.21 35.90 -49.97
CA PHE A 261 69.14 34.45 -50.09
C PHE A 261 70.15 33.99 -51.16
N THR A 262 71.23 33.33 -50.75
CA THR A 262 72.31 32.84 -51.66
C THR A 262 72.05 31.44 -52.21
N THR A 263 70.85 30.89 -51.99
CA THR A 263 70.46 29.55 -52.43
C THR A 263 69.02 29.59 -52.95
N ASP A 264 68.71 28.84 -54.01
CA ASP A 264 67.34 28.66 -54.53
C ASP A 264 66.42 27.83 -53.60
N ALA A 265 66.91 27.45 -52.42
CA ALA A 265 66.13 26.75 -51.41
C ALA A 265 65.34 27.75 -50.54
N PRO A 266 64.07 27.46 -50.20
CA PRO A 266 63.26 28.32 -49.34
C PRO A 266 63.89 28.43 -47.94
N ALA A 267 63.92 29.64 -47.38
CA ALA A 267 64.43 29.85 -46.04
C ALA A 267 63.51 29.18 -44.99
N ASN A 268 64.08 28.28 -44.20
CA ASN A 268 63.38 27.53 -43.15
C ASN A 268 63.25 28.36 -41.87
N LEU A 269 62.55 29.50 -41.97
CA LEU A 269 62.24 30.35 -40.82
C LEU A 269 61.08 29.72 -40.05
N LYS A 270 61.37 29.17 -38.88
CA LYS A 270 60.36 28.65 -37.96
C LYS A 270 60.11 29.65 -36.84
N THR A 271 58.85 29.82 -36.47
CA THR A 271 58.48 30.47 -35.21
C THR A 271 58.80 29.54 -34.06
N GLU A 272 59.01 30.09 -32.86
CA GLU A 272 59.12 29.27 -31.65
C GLU A 272 57.81 28.52 -31.39
N GLU A 273 57.91 27.31 -30.85
CA GLU A 273 56.76 26.54 -30.41
C GLU A 273 56.20 27.16 -29.13
N ILE A 274 54.91 27.49 -29.12
CA ILE A 274 54.20 28.01 -27.96
C ILE A 274 53.08 27.05 -27.56
N GLY A 275 52.95 26.78 -26.25
CA GLY A 275 51.95 25.87 -25.70
C GLY A 275 52.54 24.55 -25.20
N ALA A 276 51.82 23.90 -24.27
CA ALA A 276 52.29 22.68 -23.61
C ALA A 276 51.68 21.39 -24.19
N ASP A 277 50.75 21.51 -25.15
CA ASP A 277 50.00 20.41 -25.76
C ASP A 277 49.40 19.42 -24.74
N GLN A 278 48.92 19.95 -23.61
CA GLN A 278 48.36 19.15 -22.53
C GLN A 278 46.84 19.09 -22.63
N ALA A 279 46.28 17.92 -22.36
CA ALA A 279 44.85 17.76 -22.19
C ALA A 279 44.37 18.54 -20.95
N HIS A 280 43.28 19.29 -21.09
CA HIS A 280 42.70 20.07 -20.00
C HIS A 280 41.42 19.42 -19.48
N ASN A 281 41.11 19.68 -18.21
CA ASN A 281 39.87 19.22 -17.59
C ASN A 281 38.66 19.91 -18.21
N ILE A 282 37.65 19.14 -18.61
CA ILE A 282 36.39 19.65 -19.16
C ILE A 282 35.19 19.37 -18.24
N VAL A 283 35.43 18.82 -17.05
CA VAL A 283 34.39 18.57 -16.05
C VAL A 283 33.93 19.87 -15.43
N GLN A 284 32.62 20.13 -15.50
CA GLN A 284 31.97 21.24 -14.83
C GLN A 284 31.92 21.03 -13.31
N LYS A 285 31.82 22.12 -12.54
CA LYS A 285 31.65 22.02 -11.07
C LYS A 285 30.37 21.24 -10.76
N SER A 286 30.51 20.14 -10.03
CA SER A 286 29.42 19.22 -9.69
C SER A 286 29.49 18.78 -8.23
N ILE A 287 28.39 18.23 -7.73
CA ILE A 287 28.30 17.57 -6.42
C ILE A 287 28.21 16.06 -6.65
N VAL A 288 28.93 15.29 -5.84
CA VAL A 288 28.90 13.83 -5.90
C VAL A 288 27.80 13.32 -4.97
N ILE A 289 26.95 12.46 -5.51
CA ILE A 289 25.91 11.73 -4.81
C ILE A 289 26.01 10.26 -5.19
N ASP A 290 25.45 9.40 -4.37
CA ASP A 290 25.39 7.97 -4.62
C ASP A 290 24.05 7.58 -5.26
N VAL A 291 24.08 6.63 -6.18
CA VAL A 291 22.91 6.15 -6.94
C VAL A 291 22.92 4.63 -7.03
N TRP A 292 21.80 4.04 -6.65
CA TRP A 292 21.56 2.61 -6.66
C TRP A 292 20.26 2.31 -7.39
N ILE A 293 20.19 1.20 -8.12
CA ILE A 293 18.97 0.72 -8.80
C ILE A 293 18.49 -0.52 -8.08
N ARG A 294 17.18 -0.59 -7.83
CA ARG A 294 16.55 -1.78 -7.27
C ARG A 294 16.43 -2.87 -8.34
N THR A 295 16.91 -4.08 -8.06
CA THR A 295 16.87 -5.22 -8.99
C THR A 295 15.78 -6.24 -8.66
N THR A 296 15.43 -6.41 -7.38
CA THR A 296 14.32 -7.28 -6.91
C THR A 296 13.63 -6.68 -5.69
#